data_AF-A0A661ZV93-F1
#
_entry.id   AF-A0A661ZV93-F1
#
_cell.length_a   1.000
_cell.length_b   1.000
_cell.length_c   1.000
_cell.angle_alpha   90.00
_cell.angle_beta   90.00
_cell.angle_gamma   90.00
#
_symmetry.space_group_name_H-M   'P 1'
#
loop_
_entity.id
_entity.type
_entity.pdbx_description
1 polymer ?
#
loop_
_entity_poly.entity_id
_entity_poly.type
_entity_poly.pdbx_seq_one_letter_code
_entity_poly.pdbx_strand_id
1 'polypeptide(L)'
;QDEQEITFKNTYDDQGNLFKTLVYNEKNELTAKTIYNYNKENQLATIEEETRQGITKTQIKRDKNGNAIEQIENNGNKEINNSVERKFNENNDVIETKVFINMHGRDVNQRYVLKYEYEYFE
;
A
#
# COMPACT_ATOMS: atom_id res chain seq x y z
N GLN A 1 -29.35 -9.98 -8.11
CA GLN A 1 -27.92 -9.93 -7.76
C GLN A 1 -27.93 -9.57 -6.29
N ASP A 2 -27.63 -10.54 -5.42
CA ASP A 2 -27.72 -10.33 -3.97
C ASP A 2 -26.60 -9.38 -3.55
N GLU A 3 -26.97 -8.32 -2.84
CA GLU A 3 -26.06 -7.32 -2.30
C GLU A 3 -25.34 -7.94 -1.10
N GLN A 4 -24.06 -8.26 -1.24
CA GLN A 4 -23.27 -8.79 -0.13
C GLN A 4 -22.94 -7.64 0.83
N GLU A 5 -23.47 -7.72 2.05
CA GLU A 5 -23.15 -6.77 3.11
C GLU A 5 -21.74 -7.05 3.65
N ILE A 6 -20.89 -6.02 3.67
CA ILE A 6 -19.54 -6.08 4.25
C ILE A 6 -19.48 -5.06 5.39
N THR A 7 -19.09 -5.52 6.59
CA THR A 7 -18.93 -4.65 7.75
C THR A 7 -17.45 -4.38 8.03
N PHE A 8 -17.11 -3.11 8.28
CA PHE A 8 -15.77 -2.69 8.68
C PHE A 8 -15.77 -2.25 10.14
N LYS A 9 -14.81 -2.75 10.92
CA LYS A 9 -14.51 -2.24 12.27
C LYS A 9 -13.11 -1.64 12.31
N ASN A 10 -13.05 -0.32 12.48
CA ASN A 10 -11.81 0.44 12.55
C ASN A 10 -11.44 0.76 14.01
N THR A 11 -10.16 0.65 14.32
CA THR A 11 -9.58 1.08 15.60
C THR A 11 -8.52 2.13 15.29
N TYR A 12 -8.53 3.23 16.03
CA TYR A 12 -7.58 4.32 15.89
C TYR A 12 -6.65 4.35 17.11
N ASP A 13 -5.42 4.83 16.93
CA ASP A 13 -4.49 5.11 18.02
C ASP A 13 -4.79 6.46 18.70
N ASP A 14 -4.03 6.80 19.73
CA ASP A 14 -4.19 8.03 20.51
C ASP A 14 -3.93 9.32 19.71
N GLN A 15 -3.26 9.21 18.56
CA GLN A 15 -2.99 10.32 17.64
C GLN A 15 -4.09 10.43 16.56
N GLY A 16 -5.09 9.56 16.59
CA GLY A 16 -6.18 9.52 15.63
C GLY A 16 -5.84 8.81 14.31
N ASN A 17 -4.69 8.14 14.22
CA ASN A 17 -4.36 7.38 13.02
C ASN A 17 -5.07 6.04 13.04
N LEU A 18 -5.44 5.54 11.85
CA LEU A 18 -6.03 4.20 11.72
C LEU A 18 -4.98 3.17 12.11
N PHE A 19 -5.21 2.43 13.20
CA PHE A 19 -4.30 1.42 13.72
C PHE A 19 -4.65 0.02 13.20
N LYS A 20 -5.95 -0.28 13.07
CA LYS A 20 -6.44 -1.60 12.69
C LYS A 20 -7.79 -1.55 11.99
N THR A 21 -7.97 -2.39 10.99
CA THR A 21 -9.26 -2.66 10.35
C THR A 21 -9.58 -4.16 10.41
N LEU A 22 -10.80 -4.50 10.78
CA LEU A 22 -11.36 -5.85 10.69
C LEU A 22 -12.52 -5.83 9.69
N VAL A 23 -12.53 -6.79 8.76
CA VAL A 23 -13.54 -6.92 7.70
C VAL A 23 -14.37 -8.16 7.95
N TYR A 24 -15.69 -8.01 8.00
CA TYR A 24 -16.64 -9.10 8.21
C TYR A 24 -17.57 -9.27 7.01
N ASN A 25 -17.90 -10.51 6.66
CA ASN A 25 -18.91 -10.81 5.64
C ASN A 25 -20.34 -10.69 6.20
N GLU A 26 -21.34 -10.93 5.35
CA GLU A 26 -22.77 -10.92 5.69
C GLU A 26 -23.16 -11.87 6.83
N LYS A 27 -22.35 -12.91 7.08
CA LYS A 27 -22.53 -13.87 8.18
C LYS A 27 -21.81 -13.44 9.46
N ASN A 28 -21.29 -12.22 9.48
CA ASN A 28 -20.48 -11.65 10.56
C ASN A 28 -19.20 -12.48 10.85
N GLU A 29 -18.68 -13.19 9.84
CA GLU A 29 -17.41 -13.90 9.94
C GLU A 29 -16.25 -12.98 9.56
N LEU A 30 -15.16 -13.01 10.32
CA LEU A 30 -13.94 -12.28 9.98
C LEU A 30 -13.34 -12.84 8.67
N THR A 31 -13.10 -11.96 7.71
CA THR A 31 -12.54 -12.29 6.39
C THR A 31 -11.17 -11.69 6.16
N ALA A 32 -10.90 -10.51 6.75
CA ALA A 32 -9.60 -9.87 6.69
C ALA A 32 -9.30 -9.06 7.97
N LYS A 33 -8.02 -8.96 8.29
CA LYS A 33 -7.48 -8.10 9.34
C LYS A 33 -6.31 -7.33 8.78
N THR A 34 -6.32 -6.01 8.95
CA THR A 34 -5.22 -5.13 8.55
C THR A 34 -4.68 -4.38 9.77
N ILE A 35 -3.36 -4.38 9.94
CA ILE A 35 -2.63 -3.58 10.93
C ILE A 35 -1.82 -2.52 10.20
N TYR A 36 -1.87 -1.29 10.70
CA TYR A 36 -1.15 -0.14 10.17
C TYR A 36 -0.15 0.33 11.20
N ASN A 37 1.10 0.54 10.79
CA ASN A 37 2.13 1.12 11.66
C ASN A 37 2.70 2.39 11.05
N TYR A 38 2.95 3.37 11.90
CA TYR A 38 3.43 4.69 11.55
C TYR A 38 4.88 4.89 12.04
N ASN A 39 5.65 5.72 11.34
CA ASN A 39 7.00 6.10 11.76
C ASN A 39 6.95 7.20 12.85
N LYS A 40 8.12 7.68 13.27
CA LYS A 40 8.24 8.70 14.32
C LYS A 40 7.67 10.06 13.91
N GLU A 41 7.62 10.32 12.60
CA GLU A 41 7.05 11.51 11.98
C GLU A 41 5.53 11.39 11.78
N ASN A 42 4.90 10.36 12.35
CA ASN A 42 3.48 10.04 12.22
C ASN A 42 3.01 9.79 10.78
N GLN A 43 3.85 9.18 9.96
CA GLN A 43 3.55 8.81 8.58
C GLN A 43 3.43 7.29 8.46
N LEU A 44 2.47 6.81 7.66
CA LEU A 44 2.29 5.37 7.43
C LEU A 44 3.58 4.75 6.87
N ALA A 45 4.09 3.74 7.59
CA ALA A 45 5.36 3.08 7.31
C ALA A 45 5.18 1.63 6.86
N THR A 46 4.22 0.91 7.47
CA THR A 46 3.92 -0.47 7.09
C THR A 46 2.44 -0.78 7.17
N ILE A 47 1.99 -1.70 6.31
CA ILE A 47 0.65 -2.30 6.34
C ILE A 47 0.86 -3.81 6.34
N GLU A 48 0.21 -4.50 7.26
CA GLU A 48 0.16 -5.96 7.30
C GLU A 48 -1.29 -6.39 7.17
N GLU A 49 -1.63 -7.04 6.07
CA GLU A 49 -2.97 -7.56 5.81
C GLU A 49 -2.94 -9.10 5.87
N GLU A 50 -3.89 -9.65 6.62
CA GLU A 50 -4.13 -11.07 6.75
C GLU A 50 -5.54 -11.38 6.24
N THR A 51 -5.63 -12.24 5.24
CA THR A 51 -6.87 -12.74 4.64
C THR A 51 -6.90 -14.26 4.68
N ARG A 52 -8.01 -14.88 4.26
CA ARG A 52 -8.05 -16.34 4.04
C ARG A 52 -7.06 -16.81 2.96
N GLN A 53 -6.62 -15.91 2.07
CA GLN A 53 -5.68 -16.20 0.98
C GLN A 53 -4.21 -16.09 1.42
N GLY A 54 -3.94 -15.52 2.58
CA GLY A 54 -2.60 -15.39 3.14
C GLY A 54 -2.32 -14.00 3.71
N ILE A 55 -1.05 -13.76 3.97
CA ILE A 55 -0.54 -12.51 4.53
C ILE A 55 0.19 -11.72 3.44
N THR A 56 -0.05 -10.42 3.39
CA THR A 56 0.75 -9.46 2.63
C THR A 56 1.34 -8.42 3.58
N LYS A 57 2.53 -7.94 3.24
CA LYS A 57 3.19 -6.87 3.97
C LYS A 57 3.68 -5.80 3.01
N THR A 58 3.13 -4.60 3.16
CA THR A 58 3.58 -3.40 2.46
C THR A 58 4.51 -2.60 3.36
N GLN A 59 5.64 -2.15 2.80
CA GLN A 59 6.59 -1.25 3.44
C GLN A 59 6.75 0.00 2.57
N ILE A 60 6.75 1.18 3.20
CA ILE A 60 6.88 2.47 2.53
C ILE A 60 8.13 3.17 3.07
N LYS A 61 9.06 3.53 2.19
CA LYS A 61 10.19 4.41 2.52
C LYS A 61 9.93 5.81 1.98
N ARG A 62 10.31 6.79 2.79
CA ARG A 62 10.14 8.20 2.47
C ARG A 62 11.47 8.94 2.48
N ASP A 63 11.58 9.97 1.66
CA ASP A 63 12.68 10.93 1.76
C ASP A 63 12.43 11.95 2.88
N LYS A 64 13.38 12.87 3.05
CA LYS A 64 13.31 13.95 4.04
C LYS A 64 12.15 14.93 3.84
N ASN A 65 11.59 15.00 2.63
CA ASN A 65 10.45 15.86 2.31
C ASN A 65 9.12 15.11 2.56
N GLY A 66 9.17 13.84 2.99
CA GLY A 66 8.00 13.00 3.24
C GLY A 66 7.50 12.26 2.00
N ASN A 67 8.19 12.36 0.87
CA ASN A 67 7.76 11.71 -0.36
C ASN A 67 7.99 10.21 -0.31
N ALA A 68 7.02 9.40 -0.72
CA ALA A 68 7.16 7.95 -0.81
C ALA A 68 8.05 7.56 -2.02
N ILE A 69 9.35 7.41 -1.78
CA ILE A 69 10.36 7.04 -2.79
C ILE A 69 10.37 5.55 -3.12
N GLU A 70 9.91 4.71 -2.19
CA GLU A 70 9.82 3.26 -2.39
C GLU A 70 8.60 2.71 -1.65
N GLN A 71 7.88 1.81 -2.33
CA GLN A 71 6.82 0.99 -1.74
C GLN A 71 7.02 -0.45 -2.22
N ILE A 72 7.08 -1.40 -1.29
CA ILE A 72 7.23 -2.83 -1.61
C ILE A 72 6.17 -3.62 -0.87
N GLU A 73 5.38 -4.39 -1.61
CA GLU A 73 4.47 -5.39 -1.08
C GLU A 73 5.07 -6.80 -1.30
N ASN A 74 5.16 -7.57 -0.22
CA ASN A 74 5.56 -8.97 -0.27
C ASN A 74 4.44 -9.87 0.24
N ASN A 75 4.37 -11.09 -0.28
CA ASN A 75 3.52 -12.14 0.27
C ASN A 75 4.13 -12.75 1.55
N GLY A 76 3.42 -13.70 2.18
CA GLY A 76 3.88 -14.41 3.38
C GLY A 76 5.19 -15.20 3.21
N ASN A 77 5.58 -15.54 1.98
CA ASN A 77 6.86 -16.17 1.65
C ASN A 77 8.00 -15.16 1.45
N LYS A 78 7.74 -13.87 1.64
CA LYS A 78 8.65 -12.75 1.40
C LYS A 78 9.01 -12.56 -0.09
N GLU A 79 8.18 -13.07 -0.99
CA GLU A 79 8.32 -12.80 -2.41
C GLU A 79 7.60 -11.51 -2.75
N ILE A 80 8.19 -10.68 -3.60
CA ILE A 80 7.60 -9.41 -4.02
C ILE A 80 6.37 -9.69 -4.89
N ASN A 81 5.22 -9.13 -4.49
CA ASN A 81 4.00 -9.03 -5.30
C ASN A 81 4.02 -7.76 -6.15
N ASN A 82 4.38 -6.63 -5.54
CA ASN A 82 4.37 -5.32 -6.16
C ASN A 82 5.50 -4.47 -5.60
N SER A 83 6.19 -3.71 -6.45
CA SER A 83 7.04 -2.61 -6.01
C SER A 83 6.85 -1.36 -6.86
N VAL A 84 6.95 -0.22 -6.20
CA VAL A 84 6.91 1.11 -6.82
C VAL A 84 8.09 1.93 -6.32
N GLU A 85 8.93 2.40 -7.24
CA GLU A 85 10.01 3.35 -6.97
C GLU A 85 9.67 4.69 -7.62
N ARG A 86 9.90 5.80 -6.92
CA ARG A 86 9.61 7.16 -7.42
C ARG A 86 10.83 8.06 -7.31
N LYS A 87 11.01 8.93 -8.30
CA LYS A 87 11.97 10.05 -8.27
C LYS A 87 11.22 11.36 -8.33
N PHE A 88 11.73 12.34 -7.59
CA PHE A 88 11.16 13.68 -7.49
C PHE A 88 12.17 14.72 -8.00
N ASN A 89 11.68 15.79 -8.60
CA ASN A 89 12.50 16.96 -8.93
C ASN A 89 12.64 17.91 -7.72
N GLU A 90 13.31 19.04 -7.93
CA GLU A 90 13.53 20.07 -6.89
C GLU A 90 12.24 20.76 -6.44
N ASN A 91 11.22 20.80 -7.30
CA ASN A 91 9.88 21.31 -6.98
C ASN A 91 9.00 20.29 -6.24
N ASN A 92 9.56 19.12 -5.92
CA ASN A 92 8.86 18.03 -5.25
C ASN A 92 7.78 17.32 -6.11
N ASP A 93 7.87 17.44 -7.43
CA ASP A 93 7.02 16.72 -8.39
C ASP A 93 7.64 15.40 -8.82
N VAL A 94 6.82 14.37 -9.03
CA VAL A 94 7.27 13.04 -9.48
C VAL A 94 7.71 13.09 -10.94
N ILE A 95 8.98 12.82 -11.23
CA ILE A 95 9.51 12.80 -12.61
C ILE A 95 9.69 11.40 -13.19
N GLU A 96 9.76 10.38 -12.34
CA GLU A 96 9.86 8.98 -12.76
C GLU A 96 9.15 8.07 -11.76
N THR A 97 8.37 7.11 -12.26
CA THR A 97 7.82 6.01 -11.46
C THR A 97 8.14 4.69 -12.13
N LYS A 98 8.81 3.79 -11.43
CA LYS A 98 9.04 2.41 -11.88
C LYS A 98 8.10 1.49 -11.12
N VAL A 99 7.38 0.66 -11.85
CA VAL A 99 6.44 -0.31 -11.27
C VAL A 99 6.86 -1.71 -11.68
N PHE A 100 6.82 -2.62 -10.72
CA PHE A 100 6.95 -4.05 -10.93
C PHE A 100 5.79 -4.76 -10.25
N ILE A 101 5.10 -5.64 -10.98
CA ILE A 101 4.01 -6.47 -10.48
C ILE A 101 4.33 -7.91 -10.87
N ASN A 102 4.37 -8.78 -9.87
CA ASN A 102 4.57 -10.20 -10.02
C ASN A 102 3.29 -10.94 -9.62
N MET A 103 2.69 -11.60 -10.60
CA MET A 103 1.45 -12.35 -10.42
C MET A 103 1.70 -13.80 -10.00
N HIS A 104 2.97 -14.18 -9.76
CA HIS A 104 3.39 -15.52 -9.31
C HIS A 104 2.81 -16.65 -10.17
N GLY A 105 2.81 -16.45 -11.49
CA GLY A 105 2.30 -17.40 -12.47
C GLY A 105 0.77 -17.46 -12.58
N ARG A 106 0.02 -16.62 -11.84
CA ARG A 106 -1.45 -16.52 -11.97
C ARG A 106 -1.88 -15.70 -13.19
N ASP A 107 -1.00 -14.80 -13.64
CA ASP A 107 -1.20 -13.94 -14.80
C ASP A 107 0.16 -13.41 -15.31
N VAL A 108 0.15 -12.51 -16.28
CA VAL A 108 1.33 -11.85 -16.84
C VAL A 108 1.93 -10.86 -15.84
N ASN A 109 3.22 -11.04 -15.58
CA ASN A 109 4.00 -10.08 -14.80
C ASN A 109 4.14 -8.76 -15.56
N GLN A 110 4.04 -7.65 -14.84
CA GLN A 110 4.13 -6.32 -15.43
C GLN A 110 5.37 -5.59 -14.93
N ARG A 111 6.04 -4.89 -15.83
CA ARG A 111 7.11 -3.96 -15.48
C ARG A 111 7.06 -2.78 -16.44
N TYR A 112 6.95 -1.58 -15.90
CA TYR A 112 6.91 -0.37 -16.70
C TYR A 112 7.52 0.81 -15.97
N VAL A 113 7.86 1.84 -16.74
CA VAL A 113 8.39 3.10 -16.24
C VAL A 113 7.54 4.22 -16.82
N LEU A 114 7.03 5.08 -15.95
CA LEU A 114 6.38 6.34 -16.31
C LEU A 114 7.39 7.46 -16.11
N LYS A 115 7.49 8.36 -17.09
CA LYS A 115 8.30 9.58 -17.02
C LYS A 115 7.39 10.77 -17.23
N TYR A 116 7.61 11.82 -16.44
CA TYR A 116 6.78 13.02 -16.45
C TYR A 116 7.63 14.22 -16.78
N GLU A 117 7.11 15.06 -17.68
CA GLU A 117 7.67 16.34 -18.05
C GLU A 117 6.63 17.40 -17.67
N TYR A 118 7.10 18.45 -17.00
CA TYR A 118 6.24 19.51 -16.48
C TYR A 118 6.60 20.82 -17.15
N GLU A 119 5.58 21.51 -17.66
CA GLU A 119 5.64 22.89 -18.11
C GLU A 119 4.80 23.73 -17.16
N TYR A 120 5.41 24.76 -16.56
CA TYR A 120 4.74 25.67 -15.64
C TYR A 120 4.50 26.98 -16.36
N PHE A 121 3.31 27.54 -16.18
CA PHE A 121 2.91 28.83 -16.72
C PHE A 121 2.67 29.80 -15.57
N GLU A 122 2.99 31.08 -15.80
CA GLU A 122 2.74 32.19 -14.86
C GLU A 122 1.26 32.59 -14.81
#